data_AF-A0A170PLN3-F1
#
_entry.id   AF-A0A170PLN3-F1
#
_cell.length_a   1.000
_cell.length_b   1.000
_cell.length_c   1.000
_cell.angle_alpha   90.00
_cell.angle_beta   90.00
_cell.angle_gamma   90.00
#
_symmetry.space_group_name_H-M   'P 1'
#
loop_
_entity.id
_entity.type
_entity.pdbx_description
1 polymer ?
#
loop_
_entity_poly.entity_id
_entity_poly.type
_entity_poly.pdbx_seq_one_letter_code
_entity_poly.pdbx_strand_id
1 'polypeptide(L)'
;MRSALKKHHLKYASIADILVLTESLGLLIKTRLWLQILIGMIAGIALGVLISARGMALVDRHVAELIAGWLALPGYIFLALIQMIMVALIFSSIILGVASCGTGEQLRRLGIRIMPYFLCTTTVAVMLGIVLAELVKPGAYISQLMVDNTSLEPLSQAANAKEFVTQSDASAARHLNFPKTLANLIPSNPLRAALDGSMLQIVVFSIFFGIALLMIQSARAKPLLDRHLREWRRYMTFIFGPCRLPRMP
;
A
#
# COMPACT_ATOMS: atom_id res chain seq x y z
N MET A 1 8.57 0.99 -66.65
CA MET A 1 7.32 1.65 -66.18
C MET A 1 6.50 0.74 -65.22
N ARG A 2 7.13 -0.01 -64.30
CA ARG A 2 6.46 -0.88 -63.31
C ARG A 2 6.92 -0.68 -61.86
N SER A 3 7.88 0.22 -61.60
CA SER A 3 8.43 0.43 -60.24
C SER A 3 7.75 1.55 -59.44
N ALA A 4 6.87 2.35 -60.05
CA ALA A 4 6.23 3.48 -59.36
C ALA A 4 4.92 3.11 -58.62
N LEU A 5 4.24 2.01 -59.00
CA LEU A 5 2.93 1.63 -58.43
C LEU A 5 3.01 0.84 -57.12
N LYS A 6 4.16 0.22 -56.79
CA LYS A 6 4.29 -0.60 -55.57
C LYS A 6 4.56 0.25 -54.31
N LYS A 7 5.00 1.50 -54.47
CA LYS A 7 5.34 2.37 -53.33
C LYS A 7 4.12 3.02 -52.66
N HIS A 8 2.98 3.10 -53.35
CA HIS A 8 1.77 3.70 -52.79
C HIS A 8 0.88 2.74 -52.00
N HIS A 9 0.90 1.42 -52.28
CA HIS A 9 0.04 0.46 -51.58
C HIS A 9 0.55 0.01 -50.19
N LEU A 10 1.85 0.12 -49.90
CA LEU A 10 2.41 -0.30 -48.61
C LEU A 10 2.22 0.73 -47.48
N LYS A 11 1.93 1.99 -47.83
CA LYS A 11 1.78 3.07 -46.84
C LYS A 11 0.41 3.07 -46.16
N TYR A 12 -0.62 2.50 -46.81
CA TYR A 12 -1.98 2.44 -46.27
C TYR A 12 -2.22 1.23 -45.35
N ALA A 13 -1.58 0.08 -45.62
CA ALA A 13 -1.67 -1.10 -44.76
C ALA A 13 -1.13 -0.80 -43.35
N SER A 14 0.04 -0.16 -43.27
CA SER A 14 0.67 0.18 -41.98
C SER A 14 -0.15 1.15 -41.12
N ILE A 15 -0.91 2.08 -41.71
CA ILE A 15 -1.71 3.04 -40.93
C ILE A 15 -2.98 2.37 -40.38
N ALA A 16 -3.63 1.53 -41.18
CA ALA A 16 -4.79 0.75 -40.73
C ALA A 16 -4.40 -0.24 -39.62
N ASP A 17 -3.26 -0.91 -39.76
CA ASP A 17 -2.74 -1.84 -38.74
C ASP A 17 -2.40 -1.11 -37.43
N ILE A 18 -1.81 0.09 -37.51
CA ILE A 18 -1.55 0.93 -36.32
C ILE A 18 -2.86 1.38 -35.68
N LEU A 19 -3.89 1.72 -36.46
CA LEU A 19 -5.20 2.10 -35.92
C LEU A 19 -5.87 0.93 -35.20
N VAL A 20 -5.87 -0.27 -35.81
CA VAL A 20 -6.45 -1.50 -35.24
C VAL A 20 -5.70 -1.94 -33.99
N LEU A 21 -4.36 -1.84 -33.99
CA LEU A 21 -3.54 -2.09 -32.81
C LEU A 21 -3.84 -1.06 -31.71
N THR A 22 -3.99 0.22 -32.04
CA THR A 22 -4.32 1.28 -31.07
C THR A 22 -5.72 1.05 -30.46
N GLU A 23 -6.70 0.66 -31.27
CA GLU A 23 -8.06 0.37 -30.83
C GLU A 23 -8.11 -0.88 -29.94
N SER A 24 -7.39 -1.94 -30.34
CA SER A 24 -7.24 -3.16 -29.55
C SER A 24 -6.52 -2.89 -28.23
N LEU A 25 -5.43 -2.11 -28.24
CA LEU A 25 -4.69 -1.73 -27.04
C LEU A 25 -5.55 -0.88 -26.09
N GLY A 26 -6.36 0.03 -26.63
CA GLY A 26 -7.31 0.84 -25.86
C GLY A 26 -8.38 0.00 -25.16
N LEU A 27 -8.87 -1.06 -25.82
CA LEU A 27 -9.81 -2.03 -25.25
C LEU A 27 -9.17 -2.87 -24.13
N LEU A 28 -7.92 -3.32 -24.33
CA LEU A 28 -7.18 -4.06 -23.30
C LEU A 28 -6.87 -3.19 -22.07
N ILE A 29 -6.49 -1.93 -22.28
CA ILE A 29 -6.21 -0.95 -21.23
C ILE A 29 -7.46 -0.63 -20.41
N LYS A 30 -8.63 -0.47 -21.03
CA LYS A 30 -9.90 -0.24 -20.29
C LYS A 30 -10.34 -1.43 -19.45
N THR A 31 -9.90 -2.64 -19.78
CA THR A 31 -10.37 -3.87 -19.13
C THR A 31 -9.46 -4.33 -17.97
N ARG A 32 -8.18 -3.94 -17.94
CA ARG A 32 -7.17 -4.46 -17.00
C ARG A 32 -6.59 -3.36 -16.10
N LEU A 33 -7.09 -3.22 -14.87
CA LEU A 33 -6.61 -2.22 -13.89
C LEU A 33 -5.09 -2.31 -13.60
N TRP A 34 -4.52 -3.52 -13.52
CA TRP A 34 -3.08 -3.68 -13.26
C TRP A 34 -2.21 -3.07 -14.37
N LEU A 35 -2.67 -3.11 -15.62
CA LEU A 35 -1.97 -2.53 -16.76
C LEU A 35 -2.05 -1.00 -16.72
N GLN A 36 -3.18 -0.44 -16.26
CA GLN A 36 -3.33 1.01 -16.06
C GLN A 36 -2.35 1.53 -15.01
N ILE A 37 -2.16 0.79 -13.91
CA ILE A 37 -1.18 1.13 -12.87
C ILE A 37 0.24 1.08 -13.45
N LEU A 38 0.59 0.04 -14.22
CA LEU A 38 1.91 -0.10 -14.82
C LEU A 38 2.21 1.04 -15.82
N ILE A 39 1.26 1.36 -16.69
CA ILE A 39 1.39 2.47 -17.65
C ILE A 39 1.49 3.80 -16.90
N GLY A 40 0.67 4.01 -15.87
CA GLY A 40 0.72 5.22 -15.03
C GLY A 40 2.06 5.38 -14.32
N MET A 41 2.65 4.30 -13.80
CA MET A 41 3.97 4.30 -13.19
C MET A 41 5.07 4.65 -14.20
N ILE A 42 5.06 4.01 -15.38
CA ILE A 42 6.05 4.30 -16.43
C ILE A 42 5.93 5.74 -16.91
N ALA A 43 4.71 6.23 -17.15
CA ALA A 43 4.44 7.60 -17.56
C ALA A 43 4.85 8.61 -16.47
N GLY A 44 4.56 8.32 -15.20
CA GLY A 44 4.94 9.16 -14.06
C GLY A 44 6.45 9.27 -13.90
N ILE A 45 7.18 8.16 -14.05
CA ILE A 45 8.65 8.16 -14.05
C ILE A 45 9.18 8.97 -15.25
N ALA A 46 8.62 8.76 -16.45
CA ALA A 46 9.04 9.49 -17.65
C ALA A 46 8.82 11.01 -17.51
N LEU A 47 7.64 11.44 -17.04
CA LEU A 47 7.36 12.85 -16.75
C LEU A 47 8.27 13.40 -15.65
N GLY A 48 8.49 12.64 -14.57
CA GLY A 48 9.36 13.04 -13.47
C GLY A 48 10.79 13.27 -13.92
N VAL A 49 11.34 12.39 -14.76
CA VAL A 49 12.68 12.55 -15.35
C VAL A 49 12.72 13.74 -16.32
N LEU A 50 11.67 13.95 -17.12
CA LEU A 50 11.59 15.05 -18.08
C LEU A 50 11.53 16.44 -17.41
N ILE A 51 10.81 16.55 -16.30
CA ILE A 51 10.63 17.80 -15.53
C ILE A 51 11.80 18.05 -14.56
N SER A 52 12.52 17.01 -14.13
CA SER A 52 13.61 17.15 -13.16
C SER A 52 14.71 18.07 -13.70
N ALA A 53 15.06 19.09 -12.90
CA ALA A 53 16.09 20.09 -13.20
C ALA A 53 17.48 19.50 -13.50
N ARG A 54 17.73 18.25 -13.09
CA ARG A 54 18.99 17.52 -13.29
C ARG A 54 18.94 16.50 -14.44
N GLY A 55 17.77 16.29 -15.05
CA GLY A 55 17.56 15.39 -16.18
C GLY A 55 17.82 16.10 -17.50
N MET A 56 16.75 16.66 -18.10
CA MET A 56 16.81 17.24 -19.45
C MET A 56 16.88 18.78 -19.48
N ALA A 57 17.04 19.46 -18.33
CA ALA A 57 17.31 20.90 -18.18
C ALA A 57 16.49 21.87 -19.07
N LEU A 58 15.27 21.51 -19.44
CA LEU A 58 14.40 22.29 -20.34
C LEU A 58 13.66 23.44 -19.63
N VAL A 59 13.68 23.47 -18.29
CA VAL A 59 12.84 24.35 -17.47
C VAL A 59 13.65 24.93 -16.30
N ASP A 60 13.44 26.21 -16.01
CA ASP A 60 14.07 26.93 -14.90
C ASP A 60 13.74 26.29 -13.52
N ARG A 61 14.68 26.33 -12.58
CA ARG A 61 14.60 25.61 -11.30
C ARG A 61 13.39 25.99 -10.46
N HIS A 62 12.98 27.26 -10.51
CA HIS A 62 11.78 27.74 -9.80
C HIS A 62 10.47 27.18 -10.38
N VAL A 63 10.39 27.02 -11.71
CA VAL A 63 9.20 26.50 -12.38
C VAL A 63 9.10 24.98 -12.21
N ALA A 64 10.24 24.28 -12.20
CA ALA A 64 10.29 22.85 -11.92
C ALA A 64 9.79 22.50 -10.51
N GLU A 65 10.13 23.28 -9.48
CA GLU A 65 9.66 23.06 -8.10
C GLU A 65 8.15 23.30 -7.94
N LEU A 66 7.61 24.33 -8.59
CA LEU A 66 6.17 24.59 -8.61
C LEU A 66 5.40 23.46 -9.30
N ILE A 67 5.84 23.05 -10.50
CA ILE A 67 5.21 21.95 -11.24
C ILE A 67 5.30 20.63 -10.44
N ALA A 68 6.45 20.36 -9.81
CA ALA A 68 6.64 19.16 -8.99
C ALA A 68 5.68 19.12 -7.80
N GLY A 69 5.44 20.26 -7.13
CA GLY A 69 4.47 20.35 -6.02
C GLY A 69 3.05 19.99 -6.45
N TRP A 70 2.58 20.56 -7.57
CA TRP A 70 1.25 20.25 -8.13
C TRP A 70 1.14 18.82 -8.65
N LEU A 71 2.22 18.27 -9.21
CA LEU A 71 2.26 16.89 -9.71
C LEU A 71 2.31 15.86 -8.57
N ALA A 72 2.88 16.21 -7.41
CA ALA A 72 2.93 15.36 -6.23
C ALA A 72 1.61 15.34 -5.45
N LEU A 73 0.81 16.41 -5.51
CA LEU A 73 -0.50 16.55 -4.86
C LEU A 73 -1.43 15.33 -5.05
N PRO A 74 -1.69 14.84 -6.28
CA PRO A 74 -2.54 13.65 -6.48
C PRO A 74 -1.94 12.40 -5.82
N GLY A 75 -0.61 12.27 -5.75
CA GLY A 75 0.07 11.20 -5.03
C GLY A 75 -0.17 11.26 -3.52
N TYR A 76 -0.09 12.45 -2.92
CA TYR A 76 -0.39 12.64 -1.49
C TYR A 76 -1.85 12.33 -1.16
N ILE A 77 -2.79 12.79 -1.97
CA ILE A 77 -4.21 12.46 -1.80
C ILE A 77 -4.41 10.95 -1.92
N PHE A 78 -3.80 10.32 -2.91
CA PHE A 78 -3.89 8.88 -3.09
C PHE A 78 -3.34 8.09 -1.89
N LEU A 79 -2.18 8.45 -1.34
CA LEU A 79 -1.63 7.84 -0.14
C LEU A 79 -2.51 8.06 1.09
N ALA A 80 -3.02 9.29 1.28
CA ALA A 80 -3.93 9.60 2.38
C ALA A 80 -5.23 8.78 2.30
N LEU A 81 -5.78 8.60 1.09
CA LEU A 81 -6.92 7.73 0.84
C LEU A 81 -6.61 6.28 1.19
N ILE A 82 -5.46 5.74 0.76
CA ILE A 82 -5.05 4.36 1.12
C ILE A 82 -4.93 4.21 2.64
N GLN A 83 -4.29 5.16 3.33
CA GLN A 83 -4.08 5.09 4.78
C GLN A 83 -5.41 5.14 5.54
N MET A 84 -6.34 6.01 5.13
CA MET A 84 -7.69 6.11 5.71
C MET A 84 -8.45 4.77 5.61
N ILE A 85 -8.39 4.13 4.43
CA ILE A 85 -9.01 2.83 4.18
C ILE A 85 -8.38 1.75 5.05
N MET A 86 -7.04 1.75 5.12
CA MET A 86 -6.25 0.69 5.74
C MET A 86 -6.56 0.54 7.23
N VAL A 87 -6.52 1.63 7.99
CA VAL A 87 -6.83 1.63 9.44
C VAL A 87 -8.19 1.00 9.70
N ALA A 88 -9.18 1.46 8.94
CA ALA A 88 -10.56 1.07 9.14
C ALA A 88 -10.81 -0.39 8.69
N LEU A 89 -10.24 -0.83 7.55
CA LEU A 89 -10.37 -2.20 7.08
C LEU A 89 -9.68 -3.20 8.02
N ILE A 90 -8.48 -2.90 8.50
CA ILE A 90 -7.73 -3.77 9.42
C ILE A 90 -8.53 -3.97 10.71
N PHE A 91 -9.04 -2.88 11.31
CA PHE A 91 -9.83 -2.92 12.53
C PHE A 91 -11.05 -3.83 12.41
N SER A 92 -11.90 -3.62 11.40
CA SER A 92 -13.05 -4.50 11.17
C SER A 92 -12.59 -5.93 10.90
N SER A 93 -11.62 -6.09 10.00
CA SER A 93 -11.17 -7.39 9.50
C SER A 93 -10.77 -8.31 10.63
N ILE A 94 -9.93 -7.82 11.53
CA ILE A 94 -9.42 -8.56 12.67
C ILE A 94 -10.56 -8.88 13.65
N ILE A 95 -11.42 -7.92 14.00
CA ILE A 95 -12.51 -8.16 14.96
C ILE A 95 -13.43 -9.27 14.46
N LEU A 96 -13.87 -9.21 13.19
CA LEU A 96 -14.72 -10.26 12.63
C LEU A 96 -13.99 -11.58 12.47
N GLY A 97 -12.69 -11.55 12.12
CA GLY A 97 -11.87 -12.75 11.99
C GLY A 97 -11.65 -13.47 13.32
N VAL A 98 -11.48 -12.72 14.40
CA VAL A 98 -11.41 -13.28 15.76
C VAL A 98 -12.78 -13.81 16.18
N ALA A 99 -13.83 -13.01 15.99
CA ALA A 99 -15.18 -13.38 16.41
C ALA A 99 -15.80 -14.55 15.63
N SER A 100 -15.35 -14.81 14.40
CA SER A 100 -15.82 -15.95 13.59
C SER A 100 -15.34 -17.29 14.12
N CYS A 101 -14.32 -17.32 14.99
CA CYS A 101 -13.81 -18.54 15.60
C CYS A 101 -14.79 -19.20 16.59
N GLY A 102 -15.90 -18.54 16.95
CA GLY A 102 -17.01 -19.10 17.73
C GLY A 102 -16.73 -19.31 19.23
N THR A 103 -15.56 -19.80 19.60
CA THR A 103 -15.11 -20.00 20.99
C THR A 103 -13.65 -19.59 21.19
N GLY A 104 -13.30 -19.19 22.41
CA GLY A 104 -11.91 -18.84 22.75
C GLY A 104 -10.93 -20.01 22.61
N GLU A 105 -11.39 -21.24 22.81
CA GLU A 105 -10.54 -22.44 22.67
C GLU A 105 -10.18 -22.75 21.21
N GLN A 106 -11.14 -22.56 20.30
CA GLN A 106 -10.90 -22.69 18.85
C GLN A 106 -9.90 -21.63 18.37
N LEU A 107 -10.06 -20.37 18.82
CA LEU A 107 -9.11 -19.30 18.54
C LEU A 107 -7.70 -19.64 19.04
N ARG A 108 -7.57 -20.14 20.28
CA ARG A 108 -6.29 -20.56 20.86
C ARG A 108 -5.64 -21.68 20.04
N ARG A 109 -6.41 -22.70 19.64
CA ARG A 109 -5.90 -23.84 18.85
C ARG A 109 -5.46 -23.42 17.46
N LEU A 110 -6.20 -22.53 16.81
CA LEU A 110 -5.86 -21.98 15.50
C LEU A 110 -4.59 -21.13 15.58
N GLY A 111 -4.55 -20.22 16.56
CA GLY A 111 -3.39 -19.35 16.81
C GLY A 111 -2.12 -20.14 17.04
N ILE A 112 -2.12 -21.09 17.99
CA ILE A 112 -0.90 -21.85 18.32
C ILE A 112 -0.43 -22.77 17.20
N ARG A 113 -1.34 -23.24 16.32
CA ARG A 113 -0.97 -24.06 15.17
C ARG A 113 -0.35 -23.23 14.04
N ILE A 114 -0.84 -22.01 13.83
CA ILE A 114 -0.47 -21.16 12.71
C ILE A 114 0.69 -20.20 13.04
N MET A 115 0.81 -19.75 14.30
CA MET A 115 1.86 -18.83 14.74
C MET A 115 3.29 -19.32 14.42
N PRO A 116 3.70 -20.57 14.73
CA PRO A 116 5.04 -21.04 14.40
C PRO A 116 5.28 -21.11 12.89
N TYR A 117 4.25 -21.42 12.09
CA TYR A 117 4.36 -21.43 10.63
C TYR A 117 4.65 -20.02 10.08
N PHE A 118 3.91 -19.00 10.55
CA PHE A 118 4.19 -17.61 10.15
C PHE A 118 5.56 -17.15 10.63
N LEU A 119 5.93 -17.44 11.89
CA LEU A 119 7.21 -16.99 12.42
C LEU A 119 8.39 -17.58 11.64
N CYS A 120 8.39 -18.89 11.38
CA CYS A 120 9.43 -19.54 10.60
C CYS A 120 9.50 -18.99 9.16
N THR A 121 8.36 -18.87 8.48
CA THR A 121 8.33 -18.40 7.08
C THR A 121 8.72 -16.92 6.96
N THR A 122 8.28 -16.05 7.87
CA THR A 122 8.68 -14.65 7.89
C THR A 122 10.17 -14.50 8.24
N THR A 123 10.70 -15.26 9.20
CA THR A 123 12.14 -15.23 9.51
C THR A 123 12.98 -15.64 8.31
N VAL A 124 12.60 -16.72 7.61
CA VAL A 124 13.30 -17.16 6.39
C VAL A 124 13.21 -16.09 5.29
N ALA A 125 12.03 -15.50 5.08
CA ALA A 125 11.84 -14.45 4.09
C ALA A 125 12.66 -13.18 4.40
N VAL A 126 12.71 -12.75 5.67
CA VAL A 126 13.51 -11.59 6.10
C VAL A 126 15.01 -11.88 5.97
N MET A 127 15.47 -13.06 6.36
CA MET A 127 16.87 -13.45 6.17
C MET A 127 17.27 -13.41 4.69
N LEU A 128 16.45 -13.99 3.81
CA LEU A 128 16.69 -13.93 2.36
C LEU A 128 16.66 -12.49 1.84
N GLY A 129 15.72 -11.67 2.32
CA GLY A 129 15.63 -10.25 1.95
C GLY A 129 16.87 -9.45 2.33
N ILE A 130 17.39 -9.64 3.54
CA ILE A 130 18.62 -8.98 4.02
C ILE A 130 19.84 -9.44 3.21
N VAL A 131 19.98 -10.75 2.97
CA VAL A 131 21.07 -11.29 2.15
C VAL A 131 21.04 -10.69 0.75
N LEU A 132 19.88 -10.73 0.07
CA LEU A 132 19.74 -10.15 -1.27
C LEU A 132 19.97 -8.63 -1.28
N ALA A 133 19.49 -7.90 -0.27
CA ALA A 133 19.70 -6.47 -0.16
C ALA A 133 21.18 -6.10 0.01
N GLU A 134 21.93 -6.86 0.80
CA GLU A 134 23.37 -6.65 1.00
C GLU A 134 24.20 -7.07 -0.21
N LEU A 135 23.75 -8.06 -0.99
CA LEU A 135 24.40 -8.44 -2.26
C LEU A 135 24.18 -7.40 -3.36
N VAL A 136 22.93 -6.94 -3.55
CA VAL A 136 22.57 -6.03 -4.65
C VAL A 136 22.93 -4.57 -4.34
N LYS A 137 22.90 -4.19 -3.05
CA LYS A 137 23.13 -2.81 -2.56
C LYS A 137 22.37 -1.75 -3.37
N PRO A 138 21.03 -1.84 -3.49
CA PRO A 138 20.26 -0.97 -4.37
C PRO A 138 20.34 0.52 -4.00
N GLY A 139 20.75 0.86 -2.77
CA GLY A 139 20.93 2.24 -2.30
C GLY A 139 22.32 2.84 -2.54
N ALA A 140 23.34 2.05 -2.91
CA ALA A 140 24.70 2.56 -3.10
C ALA A 140 24.80 3.60 -4.23
N TYR A 141 23.84 3.59 -5.16
CA TYR A 141 23.80 4.49 -6.31
C TYR A 141 22.96 5.75 -6.07
N ILE A 142 22.34 5.89 -4.89
CA ILE A 142 21.61 7.10 -4.50
C ILE A 142 22.56 7.94 -3.64
N SER A 143 23.15 9.00 -4.22
CA SER A 143 24.00 9.91 -3.44
C SER A 143 23.17 10.59 -2.36
N GLN A 144 23.64 10.60 -1.11
CA GLN A 144 22.95 11.22 0.05
C GLN A 144 22.56 12.70 -0.22
N LEU A 145 23.36 13.41 -1.03
CA LEU A 145 23.07 14.77 -1.52
C LEU A 145 21.78 14.89 -2.37
N MET A 146 21.27 13.81 -2.98
CA MET A 146 19.97 13.82 -3.67
C MET A 146 18.79 13.68 -2.69
N VAL A 147 19.00 13.07 -1.51
CA VAL A 147 17.93 12.88 -0.52
C VAL A 147 17.71 14.16 0.28
N ASP A 148 18.78 14.84 0.69
CA ASP A 148 18.69 16.08 1.49
C ASP A 148 18.09 17.26 0.73
N ASN A 149 18.29 17.32 -0.60
CA ASN A 149 17.76 18.39 -1.45
C ASN A 149 16.36 18.09 -1.99
N THR A 150 15.83 16.87 -1.82
CA THR A 150 14.45 16.58 -2.21
C THR A 150 13.60 16.73 -0.96
N SER A 151 12.86 17.83 -0.87
CA SER A 151 11.87 18.17 0.15
C SER A 151 10.68 17.17 0.14
N LEU A 152 10.97 15.89 0.36
CA LEU A 152 10.03 14.78 0.51
C LEU A 152 9.69 14.52 1.99
N GLU A 153 9.80 15.55 2.83
CA GLU A 153 9.26 15.54 4.19
C GLU A 153 7.84 14.93 4.26
N PRO A 154 6.89 15.26 3.35
CA PRO A 154 5.52 14.76 3.49
C PRO A 154 5.35 13.27 3.14
N LEU A 155 6.22 12.69 2.28
CA LEU A 155 6.19 11.24 2.00
C LEU A 155 6.74 10.41 3.17
N SER A 156 7.64 10.99 3.95
CA SER A 156 8.24 10.31 5.10
C SER A 156 7.32 10.23 6.33
N GLN A 157 6.29 11.09 6.41
CA GLN A 157 5.25 11.03 7.43
C GLN A 157 4.10 10.07 7.05
N ALA A 158 3.72 10.00 5.77
CA ALA A 158 2.69 9.04 5.32
C ALA A 158 3.15 7.58 5.44
N ALA A 159 4.46 7.33 5.32
CA ALA A 159 5.07 6.08 5.69
C ALA A 159 5.48 6.11 7.17
N ASN A 160 4.52 5.85 8.06
CA ASN A 160 4.63 5.69 9.53
C ASN A 160 5.70 4.66 10.01
N ALA A 161 6.59 4.20 9.13
CA ALA A 161 7.72 3.34 9.45
C ALA A 161 8.88 4.07 10.15
N LYS A 162 8.92 5.41 10.11
CA LYS A 162 10.03 6.18 10.73
C LYS A 162 10.02 6.06 12.26
N GLU A 163 8.86 5.95 12.89
CA GLU A 163 8.72 5.98 14.35
C GLU A 163 9.08 4.65 15.05
N PHE A 164 9.03 3.52 14.34
CA PHE A 164 9.53 2.25 14.90
C PHE A 164 11.07 2.20 14.96
N VAL A 165 11.75 2.98 14.11
CA VAL A 165 13.21 2.92 13.95
C VAL A 165 13.93 4.12 14.60
N THR A 166 13.30 5.29 14.74
CA THR A 166 13.96 6.48 15.33
C THR A 166 14.25 6.38 16.83
N GLN A 167 13.76 5.35 17.54
CA GLN A 167 14.22 5.05 18.91
C GLN A 167 15.38 4.06 19.00
N SER A 168 15.87 3.56 17.87
CA SER A 168 17.09 2.76 17.81
C SER A 168 18.22 3.64 17.28
N ASP A 169 18.73 4.50 18.16
CA ASP A 169 20.04 5.13 17.99
C ASP A 169 21.01 4.10 17.42
N ALA A 170 21.77 4.47 16.39
CA ALA A 170 22.78 3.63 15.73
C ALA A 170 23.91 3.15 16.68
N SER A 171 23.83 3.47 17.97
CA SER A 171 24.71 3.00 19.05
C SER A 171 24.06 1.90 19.92
N ALA A 172 22.80 1.55 19.68
CA ALA A 172 21.98 0.65 20.51
C ALA A 172 21.91 -0.80 19.99
N ALA A 173 22.85 -1.23 19.14
CA ALA A 173 22.99 -2.63 18.73
C ALA A 173 23.27 -3.61 19.90
N ARG A 174 23.37 -3.11 21.15
CA ARG A 174 23.63 -3.91 22.36
C ARG A 174 22.51 -4.02 23.38
N HIS A 175 21.48 -3.18 23.31
CA HIS A 175 20.32 -3.30 24.21
C HIS A 175 19.05 -3.08 23.40
N LEU A 176 18.62 -4.17 22.73
CA LEU A 176 17.20 -4.39 22.48
C LEU A 176 16.49 -4.25 23.83
N ASN A 177 15.94 -3.07 24.08
CA ASN A 177 15.04 -2.86 25.20
C ASN A 177 13.72 -3.55 24.86
N PHE A 178 13.75 -4.89 24.73
CA PHE A 178 12.60 -5.75 24.52
C PHE A 178 11.42 -5.35 25.45
N PRO A 179 11.64 -4.97 26.72
CA PRO A 179 10.56 -4.49 27.57
C PRO A 179 9.89 -3.22 27.05
N LYS A 180 10.64 -2.25 26.51
CA LYS A 180 10.09 -1.02 25.94
C LYS A 180 9.35 -1.28 24.63
N THR A 181 9.89 -2.12 23.75
CA THR A 181 9.19 -2.51 22.51
C THR A 181 7.89 -3.26 22.82
N LEU A 182 7.90 -4.17 23.80
CA LEU A 182 6.72 -4.89 24.25
C LEU A 182 5.69 -3.95 24.89
N ALA A 183 6.14 -2.97 25.69
CA ALA A 183 5.26 -1.95 26.26
C ALA A 183 4.60 -1.08 25.16
N ASN A 184 5.34 -0.73 24.11
CA ASN A 184 4.83 0.05 22.98
C ASN A 184 3.83 -0.70 22.08
N LEU A 185 3.71 -2.03 22.21
CA LEU A 185 2.67 -2.82 21.53
C LEU A 185 1.28 -2.56 22.08
N ILE A 186 1.19 -2.26 23.38
CA ILE A 186 -0.08 -2.02 24.06
C ILE A 186 -0.31 -0.51 24.05
N PRO A 187 -1.22 0.01 23.20
CA PRO A 187 -1.47 1.46 23.18
C PRO A 187 -2.04 1.92 24.52
N SER A 188 -1.50 3.02 25.04
CA SER A 188 -2.10 3.70 26.20
C SER A 188 -3.46 4.32 25.87
N ASN A 189 -3.69 4.68 24.59
CA ASN A 189 -4.97 5.14 24.08
C ASN A 189 -5.21 4.61 22.64
N PRO A 190 -6.18 3.70 22.43
CA PRO A 190 -6.42 3.10 21.13
C PRO A 190 -6.99 4.09 20.09
N LEU A 191 -7.66 5.16 20.53
CA LEU A 191 -8.17 6.19 19.62
C LEU A 191 -7.02 7.03 19.07
N ARG A 192 -6.02 7.35 19.89
CA ARG A 192 -4.80 8.03 19.41
C ARG A 192 -4.04 7.14 18.44
N ALA A 193 -3.87 5.86 18.73
CA ALA A 193 -3.23 4.91 17.81
C ALA A 193 -3.91 4.85 16.43
N ALA A 194 -5.25 5.01 16.38
CA ALA A 194 -6.01 5.07 15.13
C ALA A 194 -5.82 6.40 14.37
N LEU A 195 -5.65 7.51 15.08
CA LEU A 195 -5.37 8.83 14.50
C LEU A 195 -3.93 8.94 14.00
N ASP A 196 -2.98 8.43 14.79
CA ASP A 196 -1.55 8.43 14.51
C ASP A 196 -1.14 7.33 13.51
N GLY A 197 -2.09 6.48 13.06
CA GLY A 197 -1.83 5.46 12.05
C GLY A 197 -0.89 4.33 12.50
N SER A 198 -0.71 4.14 13.82
CA SER A 198 0.15 3.10 14.38
C SER A 198 -0.44 1.70 14.16
N MET A 199 -0.14 1.13 12.99
CA MET A 199 -0.76 -0.12 12.50
C MET A 199 -0.66 -1.27 13.50
N LEU A 200 0.52 -1.45 14.11
CA LEU A 200 0.76 -2.53 15.08
C LEU A 200 -0.13 -2.41 16.32
N GLN A 201 -0.28 -1.20 16.85
CA GLN A 201 -1.14 -0.93 18.01
C GLN A 201 -2.61 -1.13 17.67
N ILE A 202 -3.04 -0.72 16.47
CA ILE A 202 -4.42 -0.94 15.97
C ILE A 202 -4.70 -2.45 15.89
N VAL A 203 -3.77 -3.24 15.35
CA VAL A 203 -3.89 -4.71 15.27
C VAL A 203 -4.03 -5.33 16.66
N VAL A 204 -3.15 -4.99 17.59
CA VAL A 204 -3.16 -5.52 18.97
C VAL A 204 -4.47 -5.17 19.68
N PHE A 205 -4.90 -3.91 19.62
CA PHE A 205 -6.17 -3.48 20.20
C PHE A 205 -7.38 -4.23 19.59
N SER A 206 -7.40 -4.38 18.27
CA SER A 206 -8.48 -5.08 17.55
C SER A 206 -8.58 -6.55 17.97
N ILE A 207 -7.46 -7.21 18.24
CA ILE A 207 -7.44 -8.59 18.75
C ILE A 207 -8.05 -8.65 20.15
N PHE A 208 -7.62 -7.78 21.08
CA PHE A 208 -8.19 -7.74 22.42
C PHE A 208 -9.70 -7.45 22.40
N PHE A 209 -10.12 -6.49 21.58
CA PHE A 209 -11.54 -6.16 21.41
C PHE A 209 -12.34 -7.32 20.80
N GLY A 210 -11.79 -8.02 19.81
CA GLY A 210 -12.40 -9.22 19.23
C GLY A 210 -12.54 -10.36 20.24
N ILE A 211 -11.54 -10.58 21.09
CA ILE A 211 -11.59 -11.59 22.16
C ILE A 211 -12.62 -11.20 23.22
N ALA A 212 -12.67 -9.93 23.62
CA ALA A 212 -13.66 -9.43 24.58
C ALA A 212 -15.09 -9.65 24.07
N LEU A 213 -15.33 -9.42 22.77
CA LEU A 213 -16.62 -9.70 22.11
C LEU A 213 -17.01 -11.19 22.15
N LEU A 214 -16.04 -12.11 22.04
CA LEU A 214 -16.29 -13.56 22.18
C LEU A 214 -16.69 -13.96 23.60
N MET A 215 -16.21 -13.24 24.61
CA MET A 215 -16.55 -13.52 26.02
C MET A 215 -17.92 -12.97 26.41
N ILE A 216 -18.42 -11.94 25.71
CA ILE A 216 -19.77 -11.42 25.91
C ILE A 216 -20.80 -12.43 25.38
N GLN A 217 -21.77 -12.77 26.23
CA GLN A 217 -22.86 -13.71 25.92
C GLN A 217 -23.44 -13.47 24.52
N SER A 218 -23.53 -14.53 23.73
CA SER A 218 -23.84 -14.52 22.29
C SER A 218 -25.15 -13.81 21.90
N ALA A 219 -26.05 -13.55 22.85
CA ALA A 219 -27.29 -12.82 22.60
C ALA A 219 -27.08 -11.30 22.40
N ARG A 220 -26.07 -10.68 23.04
CA ARG A 220 -25.79 -9.23 22.91
C ARG A 220 -24.70 -8.91 21.90
N ALA A 221 -23.75 -9.81 21.66
CA ALA A 221 -22.66 -9.60 20.71
C ALA A 221 -23.12 -9.74 19.23
N LYS A 222 -24.07 -10.66 18.95
CA LYS A 222 -24.60 -10.92 17.61
C LYS A 222 -25.09 -9.66 16.88
N PRO A 223 -25.98 -8.81 17.43
CA PRO A 223 -26.47 -7.64 16.70
C PRO A 223 -25.36 -6.61 16.38
N LEU A 224 -24.35 -6.46 17.24
CA LEU A 224 -23.23 -5.53 17.03
C LEU A 224 -22.28 -6.02 15.93
N LEU A 225 -21.97 -7.32 15.91
CA LEU A 225 -21.16 -7.93 14.86
C LEU A 225 -21.90 -8.01 13.52
N ASP A 226 -23.15 -8.45 13.57
CA ASP A 226 -23.89 -8.81 12.38
C ASP A 226 -24.35 -7.61 11.57
N ARG A 227 -24.81 -6.55 12.27
CA ARG A 227 -25.32 -5.34 11.65
C ARG A 227 -24.17 -4.35 11.42
N HIS A 228 -23.56 -3.84 12.48
CA HIS A 228 -22.64 -2.71 12.35
C HIS A 228 -21.30 -3.07 11.70
N LEU A 229 -20.60 -4.11 12.16
CA LEU A 229 -19.24 -4.40 11.67
C LEU A 229 -19.21 -5.00 10.27
N ARG A 230 -20.21 -5.83 9.92
CA ARG A 230 -20.32 -6.40 8.56
C ARG A 230 -20.83 -5.39 7.56
N GLU A 231 -21.81 -4.55 7.91
CA GLU A 231 -22.22 -3.45 7.04
C GLU A 231 -21.09 -2.45 6.86
N TRP A 232 -20.36 -2.09 7.92
CA TRP A 232 -19.23 -1.17 7.82
C TRP A 232 -18.12 -1.70 6.90
N ARG A 233 -17.76 -2.99 7.03
CA ARG A 233 -16.85 -3.64 6.06
C ARG A 233 -17.42 -3.63 4.65
N ARG A 234 -18.71 -3.91 4.48
CA ARG A 234 -19.38 -3.92 3.17
C ARG A 234 -19.37 -2.52 2.55
N TYR A 235 -19.64 -1.47 3.33
CA TYR A 235 -19.59 -0.09 2.90
C TYR A 235 -18.17 0.31 2.49
N MET A 236 -17.14 -0.02 3.27
CA MET A 236 -15.76 0.27 2.86
C MET A 236 -15.30 -0.56 1.66
N THR A 237 -15.69 -1.83 1.58
CA THR A 237 -15.41 -2.65 0.39
C THR A 237 -16.20 -2.14 -0.82
N PHE A 238 -17.36 -1.51 -0.64
CA PHE A 238 -18.15 -0.92 -1.72
C PHE A 238 -17.59 0.44 -2.18
N ILE A 239 -17.18 1.30 -1.24
CA ILE A 239 -16.57 2.61 -1.55
C ILE A 239 -15.25 2.42 -2.32
N PHE A 240 -14.45 1.40 -1.96
CA PHE A 240 -13.09 1.21 -2.49
C PHE A 240 -12.93 -0.02 -3.39
N GLY A 241 -13.95 -0.86 -3.49
CA GLY A 241 -13.98 -1.97 -4.42
C GLY A 241 -14.32 -1.51 -5.84
N PRO A 242 -13.98 -2.31 -6.86
CA PRO A 242 -14.45 -2.02 -8.20
C PRO A 242 -15.98 -1.98 -8.17
N CYS A 243 -16.58 -0.87 -8.64
CA CYS A 243 -18.02 -0.72 -8.88
C CYS A 243 -18.50 -1.80 -9.86
N ARG A 244 -18.61 -3.05 -9.42
CA ARG A 244 -19.44 -4.05 -10.05
C ARG A 244 -20.83 -3.75 -9.55
N LEU A 245 -21.50 -2.86 -10.28
CA LEU A 245 -22.96 -2.73 -10.18
C LEU A 245 -23.54 -4.14 -10.19
N PRO A 246 -24.36 -4.52 -9.20
CA PRO A 246 -25.09 -5.78 -9.28
C PRO A 246 -25.84 -5.76 -10.61
N ARG A 247 -25.62 -6.77 -11.46
CA ARG A 247 -26.56 -7.02 -12.56
C ARG A 247 -27.89 -7.29 -11.87
N MET A 248 -28.77 -6.29 -11.90
CA MET A 248 -30.14 -6.46 -11.46
C MET A 248 -30.76 -7.55 -12.34
N PRO A 249 -31.50 -8.51 -11.75
CA PRO A 249 -32.20 -9.54 -12.51
C PRO A 249 -33.27 -8.94 -13.42
#